data_AF-D5RJ45-F1
#
_entry.id   AF-D5RJ45-F1
#
_cell.length_a   1.000
_cell.length_b   1.000
_cell.length_c   1.000
_cell.angle_alpha   90.00
_cell.angle_beta   90.00
_cell.angle_gamma   90.00
#
_symmetry.space_group_name_H-M   'P 1'
#
loop_
_entity.id
_entity.type
_entity.pdbx_description
1 polymer ?
#
loop_
_entity_poly.entity_id
_entity_poly.type
_entity_poly.pdbx_seq_one_letter_code
_entity_poly.pdbx_strand_id
1 'polypeptide(L)'
;MGTEEREGAEGSMAQNDTPPDPGAFRMPDPALVSRTMADVAERGQRIVADFLKRQAGEGLDGAPGADPSHIGSAFMEMTTRLMANPARLMQAQLGFWQDYLTLWQNTARRIWGGEEVSPVIAEDPKDRRFKDEAWRENEVFDFIKQSYLLSARYFTNVAHAADDLDPKTAQKVDFYTRQFVDAMSPSNFLMTNPEVLRRTAETGGENLLRGLQNLLSDLERGKGKLRIRMTDETKFQIGENIAVSPGKVVYQNDLMQLIQYSPATGTVLKRPLLIIPPWINKFYILDLRPKNSFVRWAVAQGHTVFMVSWVNPDETLAQKSFEDYMIEGVYAALDAIQKATGEKAVNAIGYCLGGTLLASTLAHMAVKKDTRIKSATFFTTMVDFAEAGELSVFIDEEQLQSLEERMQKRGYLEGREMATTFNMLRANDLIWSFVVQNYLLGQEPFPFDLLYWNDDSTRMPAAMHSFYLRRMYQQNDLVKPGAISLGGVDLDLRKIKLPTYILSTREDHIAPWKSTYRATQIYQGPVRFVLAASGHIAGVANPPESGKYSHWVADSLPPAPEDWFASATELAGSWWPDWHRWVSGLDKAQVKARIPGEGGLPALEDAPGSYVKVMATD
;
A
#
# COMPACT_ATOMS: atom_id res chain seq x y z
N MET A 1 -53.10 43.66 -59.48
CA MET A 1 -52.87 43.11 -60.85
C MET A 1 -51.53 42.39 -60.79
N GLY A 2 -51.38 41.09 -60.93
CA GLY A 2 -52.34 40.03 -61.23
C GLY A 2 -52.00 38.76 -60.45
N THR A 3 -53.05 37.99 -60.27
CA THR A 3 -53.17 36.61 -59.80
C THR A 3 -52.58 35.62 -60.81
N GLU A 4 -52.02 34.50 -60.34
CA GLU A 4 -52.36 33.18 -60.89
C GLU A 4 -52.00 32.05 -59.90
N GLU A 5 -53.02 31.26 -59.59
CA GLU A 5 -53.01 29.99 -58.85
C GLU A 5 -52.52 28.84 -59.75
N ARG A 6 -51.91 27.80 -59.16
CA ARG A 6 -52.48 26.42 -59.12
C ARG A 6 -51.60 25.40 -58.40
N GLU A 7 -52.28 24.69 -57.51
CA GLU A 7 -52.11 23.34 -56.96
C GLU A 7 -51.46 22.33 -57.95
N GLY A 8 -50.79 21.24 -57.58
CA GLY A 8 -50.54 20.55 -56.32
C GLY A 8 -50.06 19.12 -56.67
N ALA A 9 -49.26 18.49 -55.81
CA ALA A 9 -49.12 17.03 -55.72
C ALA A 9 -48.37 16.67 -54.43
N GLU A 10 -49.13 16.20 -53.45
CA GLU A 10 -48.66 15.60 -52.21
C GLU A 10 -47.89 14.30 -52.49
N GLY A 11 -46.78 14.11 -51.77
CA GLY A 11 -45.97 12.91 -51.75
C GLY A 11 -45.35 12.72 -50.37
N SER A 12 -46.13 12.13 -49.47
CA SER A 12 -45.81 11.65 -48.13
C SER A 12 -44.36 11.15 -47.93
N MET A 13 -43.61 11.78 -47.02
CA MET A 13 -42.70 11.10 -46.10
C MET A 13 -42.71 11.84 -44.75
N ALA A 14 -43.51 11.34 -43.81
CA ALA A 14 -43.38 11.69 -42.41
C ALA A 14 -42.05 11.10 -41.88
N GLN A 15 -41.02 11.94 -41.72
CA GLN A 15 -39.88 11.62 -40.87
C GLN A 15 -40.30 11.93 -39.43
N ASN A 16 -40.44 10.86 -38.62
CA ASN A 16 -40.48 10.96 -37.17
C ASN A 16 -39.09 11.43 -36.69
N ASP A 17 -38.90 12.74 -36.60
CA ASP A 17 -37.79 13.34 -35.86
C ASP A 17 -38.14 13.36 -34.36
N THR A 18 -37.92 12.22 -33.70
CA THR A 18 -37.77 12.21 -32.24
C THR A 18 -36.33 12.66 -31.95
N PRO A 19 -36.09 13.67 -31.10
CA PRO A 19 -34.73 14.05 -30.71
C PRO A 19 -34.06 12.84 -30.03
N PRO A 20 -32.79 12.52 -30.33
CA PRO A 20 -32.13 11.37 -29.75
C PRO A 20 -31.90 11.57 -28.25
N ASP A 21 -32.18 10.51 -27.50
CA ASP A 21 -31.93 10.39 -26.06
C ASP A 21 -30.44 10.63 -25.74
N PRO A 22 -30.10 11.66 -24.94
CA PRO A 22 -28.71 11.96 -24.59
C PRO A 22 -28.04 10.95 -23.64
N GLY A 23 -28.77 9.93 -23.15
CA GLY A 23 -28.26 8.92 -22.22
C GLY A 23 -27.70 7.63 -22.84
N ALA A 24 -28.00 7.33 -24.11
CA ALA A 24 -27.62 6.03 -24.67
C ALA A 24 -26.16 6.01 -25.17
N PHE A 25 -25.30 5.21 -24.51
CA PHE A 25 -23.94 4.95 -24.98
C PHE A 25 -23.93 4.47 -26.44
N ARG A 26 -23.29 5.24 -27.33
CA ARG A 26 -23.04 4.85 -28.73
C ARG A 26 -21.58 4.43 -28.89
N MET A 27 -21.38 3.21 -29.37
CA MET A 27 -20.08 2.76 -29.84
C MET A 27 -19.52 3.75 -30.87
N PRO A 28 -18.24 4.15 -30.76
CA PRO A 28 -17.59 4.96 -31.79
C PRO A 28 -17.71 4.30 -33.17
N ASP A 29 -17.85 5.10 -34.24
CA ASP A 29 -17.88 4.60 -35.61
C ASP A 29 -16.66 3.72 -35.89
N PRO A 30 -16.84 2.42 -36.25
CA PRO A 30 -15.74 1.51 -36.52
C PRO A 30 -14.77 2.03 -37.59
N ALA A 31 -15.25 2.78 -38.58
CA ALA A 31 -14.42 3.38 -39.62
C ALA A 31 -13.55 4.52 -39.05
N LEU A 32 -14.10 5.33 -38.13
CA LEU A 32 -13.36 6.37 -37.43
C LEU A 32 -12.28 5.75 -36.54
N VAL A 33 -12.61 4.72 -35.74
CA VAL A 33 -11.64 4.03 -34.88
C VAL A 33 -10.51 3.43 -35.70
N SER A 34 -10.80 2.77 -36.82
CA SER A 34 -9.78 2.18 -37.69
C SER A 34 -8.82 3.24 -38.26
N ARG A 35 -9.33 4.38 -38.72
CA ARG A 35 -8.50 5.49 -39.20
C ARG A 35 -7.65 6.11 -38.09
N THR A 36 -8.25 6.31 -36.92
CA THR A 36 -7.53 6.80 -35.72
C THR A 36 -6.41 5.85 -35.32
N MET A 37 -6.62 4.54 -35.36
CA MET A 37 -5.56 3.56 -35.08
C MET A 37 -4.41 3.61 -36.09
N ALA A 38 -4.71 3.81 -37.38
CA ALA A 38 -3.68 3.95 -38.41
C ALA A 38 -2.82 5.20 -38.19
N ASP A 39 -3.43 6.34 -37.84
CA ASP A 39 -2.72 7.59 -37.51
C ASP A 39 -1.86 7.44 -36.24
N VAL A 40 -2.42 6.82 -35.18
CA VAL A 40 -1.68 6.52 -33.94
C VAL A 40 -0.48 5.62 -34.23
N ALA A 41 -0.62 4.61 -35.09
CA ALA A 41 0.48 3.72 -35.46
C ALA A 41 1.61 4.48 -36.20
N GLU A 42 1.27 5.33 -37.16
CA GLU A 42 2.26 6.13 -37.91
C GLU A 42 2.99 7.12 -36.98
N ARG A 43 2.25 7.88 -36.18
CA ARG A 43 2.82 8.86 -35.23
C ARG A 43 3.62 8.16 -34.13
N GLY A 44 3.14 7.02 -33.65
CA GLY A 44 3.82 6.19 -32.64
C GLY A 44 5.16 5.64 -33.12
N GLN A 45 5.26 5.19 -34.38
CA GLN A 45 6.53 4.75 -34.97
C GLN A 45 7.60 5.84 -34.92
N ARG A 46 7.23 7.11 -35.14
CA ARG A 46 8.16 8.24 -35.05
C ARG A 46 8.65 8.46 -33.62
N ILE A 47 7.75 8.42 -32.63
CA ILE A 47 8.09 8.59 -31.21
C ILE A 47 9.05 7.48 -30.74
N VAL A 48 8.79 6.22 -31.11
CA VAL A 48 9.66 5.09 -30.77
C VAL A 48 11.01 5.20 -31.47
N ALA A 49 11.05 5.60 -32.74
CA ALA A 49 12.30 5.81 -33.47
C ALA A 49 13.16 6.92 -32.82
N ASP A 50 12.53 8.00 -32.36
CA ASP A 50 13.22 9.10 -31.67
C ASP A 50 13.71 8.70 -30.28
N PHE A 51 12.98 7.83 -29.57
CA PHE A 51 13.44 7.20 -28.33
C PHE A 51 14.66 6.29 -28.57
N LEU A 52 14.60 5.38 -29.55
CA LEU A 52 15.71 4.48 -29.88
C LEU A 52 16.98 5.23 -30.31
N LYS A 53 16.83 6.35 -31.05
CA LYS A 53 17.96 7.22 -31.39
C LYS A 53 18.60 7.87 -30.17
N ARG A 54 17.80 8.30 -29.19
CA ARG A 54 18.29 8.88 -27.92
C ARG A 54 19.01 7.82 -27.08
N GLN A 55 18.52 6.58 -27.10
CA GLN A 55 19.05 5.49 -26.29
C GLN A 55 20.31 4.83 -26.88
N ALA A 56 20.55 4.93 -28.19
CA ALA A 56 21.76 4.41 -28.84
C ALA A 56 23.09 5.04 -28.36
N GLY A 57 23.05 6.03 -27.46
CA GLY A 57 24.21 6.59 -26.77
C GLY A 57 24.53 5.95 -25.40
N GLU A 58 23.63 5.16 -24.81
CA GLU A 58 23.79 4.55 -23.49
C GLU A 58 23.39 3.07 -23.56
N GLY A 59 24.35 2.16 -23.37
CA GLY A 59 24.16 0.71 -23.51
C GLY A 59 23.10 0.16 -22.56
N LEU A 60 22.23 -0.71 -23.09
CA LEU A 60 21.19 -1.42 -22.34
C LEU A 60 21.58 -2.88 -22.14
N ASP A 61 21.79 -3.28 -20.88
CA ASP A 61 21.95 -4.66 -20.46
C ASP A 61 20.71 -5.16 -19.69
N GLY A 62 20.28 -6.39 -19.99
CA GLY A 62 19.47 -7.19 -19.07
C GLY A 62 18.40 -8.07 -19.71
N ALA A 63 18.71 -9.37 -19.88
CA ALA A 63 17.73 -10.41 -20.16
C ALA A 63 17.05 -10.90 -18.85
N PRO A 64 15.75 -11.24 -18.83
CA PRO A 64 15.10 -11.86 -17.67
C PRO A 64 15.52 -13.33 -17.53
N GLY A 65 16.00 -13.72 -16.35
CA GLY A 65 16.22 -15.12 -15.96
C GLY A 65 14.91 -15.85 -15.65
N ALA A 66 14.95 -17.18 -15.75
CA ALA A 66 13.81 -18.08 -15.60
C ALA A 66 13.29 -18.17 -14.15
N ASP A 67 11.95 -18.13 -14.02
CA ASP A 67 11.08 -18.29 -12.83
C ASP A 67 11.73 -18.18 -11.43
N PRO A 68 12.00 -16.96 -10.95
CA PRO A 68 12.57 -16.72 -9.61
C PRO A 68 11.60 -16.96 -8.44
N SER A 69 10.35 -17.36 -8.71
CA SER A 69 9.24 -17.26 -7.76
C SER A 69 8.56 -18.59 -7.41
N HIS A 70 9.02 -19.71 -7.95
CA HIS A 70 8.39 -21.04 -7.78
C HIS A 70 6.90 -21.06 -8.13
N ILE A 71 6.47 -20.17 -9.02
CA ILE A 71 5.08 -20.09 -9.47
C ILE A 71 4.78 -21.38 -10.25
N GLY A 72 5.70 -21.83 -11.11
CA GLY A 72 5.54 -23.06 -11.88
C GLY A 72 5.30 -24.30 -11.00
N SER A 73 6.04 -24.48 -9.90
CA SER A 73 5.88 -25.67 -9.05
C SER A 73 4.58 -25.66 -8.24
N ALA A 74 4.15 -24.51 -7.71
CA ALA A 74 2.87 -24.38 -7.00
C ALA A 74 1.67 -24.67 -7.91
N PHE A 75 1.68 -24.16 -9.15
CA PHE A 75 0.65 -24.45 -10.15
C PHE A 75 0.70 -25.91 -10.64
N MET A 76 1.88 -26.52 -10.73
CA MET A 76 2.02 -27.95 -11.05
C MET A 76 1.50 -28.86 -9.93
N GLU A 77 1.74 -28.52 -8.66
CA GLU A 77 1.19 -29.25 -7.53
C GLU A 77 -0.35 -29.12 -7.48
N MET A 78 -0.89 -27.92 -7.64
CA MET A 78 -2.33 -27.69 -7.78
C MET A 78 -2.91 -28.55 -8.92
N THR A 79 -2.27 -28.54 -10.10
CA THR A 79 -2.72 -29.33 -11.27
C THR A 79 -2.70 -30.84 -10.97
N THR A 80 -1.66 -31.32 -10.29
CA THR A 80 -1.53 -32.73 -9.90
C THR A 80 -2.62 -33.15 -8.91
N ARG A 81 -2.94 -32.31 -7.92
CA ARG A 81 -4.01 -32.54 -6.94
C ARG A 81 -5.41 -32.47 -7.57
N LEU A 82 -5.64 -31.52 -8.47
CA LEU A 82 -6.88 -31.41 -9.25
C LEU A 82 -7.11 -32.64 -10.13
N MET A 83 -6.04 -33.20 -10.72
CA MET A 83 -6.09 -34.46 -11.47
C MET A 83 -6.37 -35.68 -10.58
N ALA A 84 -6.03 -35.61 -9.28
CA ALA A 84 -6.33 -36.66 -8.31
C ALA A 84 -7.80 -36.65 -7.82
N ASN A 85 -8.50 -35.51 -7.92
CA ASN A 85 -9.93 -35.38 -7.60
C ASN A 85 -10.73 -34.76 -8.77
N PRO A 86 -10.86 -35.48 -9.91
CA PRO A 86 -11.47 -34.95 -11.13
C PRO A 86 -12.96 -34.62 -10.99
N ALA A 87 -13.63 -35.18 -9.97
CA ALA A 87 -15.06 -34.95 -9.73
C ALA A 87 -15.36 -33.50 -9.36
N ARG A 88 -14.53 -32.86 -8.52
CA ARG A 88 -14.72 -31.44 -8.14
C ARG A 88 -14.40 -30.49 -9.29
N LEU A 89 -13.34 -30.78 -10.05
CA LEU A 89 -13.03 -30.02 -11.27
C LEU A 89 -14.18 -30.12 -12.27
N MET A 90 -14.74 -31.32 -12.46
CA MET A 90 -15.89 -31.53 -13.33
C MET A 90 -17.15 -30.81 -12.81
N GLN A 91 -17.38 -30.78 -11.49
CA GLN A 91 -18.49 -30.02 -10.90
C GLN A 91 -18.33 -28.50 -11.09
N ALA A 92 -17.13 -27.95 -10.85
CA ALA A 92 -16.82 -26.54 -11.08
C ALA A 92 -16.97 -26.17 -12.57
N GLN A 93 -16.50 -27.05 -13.46
CA GLN A 93 -16.62 -26.90 -14.92
C GLN A 93 -18.10 -26.93 -15.36
N LEU A 94 -18.90 -27.89 -14.87
CA LEU A 94 -20.33 -27.96 -15.19
C LEU A 94 -21.10 -26.73 -14.70
N GLY A 95 -20.83 -26.26 -13.47
CA GLY A 95 -21.40 -25.03 -12.94
C GLY A 95 -21.04 -23.82 -13.79
N PHE A 96 -19.76 -23.67 -14.15
CA PHE A 96 -19.30 -22.61 -15.04
C PHE A 96 -19.99 -22.65 -16.41
N TRP A 97 -20.12 -23.82 -17.04
CA TRP A 97 -20.85 -23.96 -18.31
C TRP A 97 -22.32 -23.60 -18.19
N GLN A 98 -22.98 -23.99 -17.10
CA GLN A 98 -24.38 -23.65 -16.84
C GLN A 98 -24.55 -22.13 -16.67
N ASP A 99 -23.67 -21.49 -15.91
CA ASP A 99 -23.65 -20.04 -15.74
C ASP A 99 -23.39 -19.32 -17.08
N TYR A 100 -22.46 -19.83 -17.89
CA TYR A 100 -22.13 -19.26 -19.20
C TYR A 100 -23.30 -19.40 -20.19
N LEU A 101 -23.97 -20.56 -20.22
CA LEU A 101 -25.18 -20.76 -21.02
C LEU A 101 -26.30 -19.81 -20.59
N THR A 102 -26.44 -19.60 -19.28
CA THR A 102 -27.40 -18.62 -18.73
C THR A 102 -27.05 -17.21 -19.16
N LEU A 103 -25.76 -16.84 -19.15
CA LEU A 103 -25.28 -15.54 -19.64
C LEU A 103 -25.61 -15.35 -21.13
N TRP A 104 -25.37 -16.36 -21.96
CA TRP A 104 -25.74 -16.33 -23.38
C TRP A 104 -27.25 -16.15 -23.59
N GLN A 105 -28.07 -16.88 -22.83
CA GLN A 105 -29.52 -16.76 -22.90
C GLN A 105 -30.01 -15.38 -22.46
N ASN A 106 -29.50 -14.86 -21.35
CA ASN A 106 -29.85 -13.55 -20.83
C ASN A 106 -29.44 -12.44 -21.81
N THR A 107 -28.25 -12.55 -22.39
CA THR A 107 -27.74 -11.59 -23.39
C THR A 107 -28.58 -11.64 -24.67
N ALA A 108 -28.93 -12.83 -25.16
CA ALA A 108 -29.81 -12.96 -26.32
C ALA A 108 -31.22 -12.38 -26.06
N ARG A 109 -31.78 -12.60 -24.87
CA ARG A 109 -33.08 -11.99 -24.46
C ARG A 109 -32.99 -10.47 -24.36
N ARG A 110 -31.88 -9.94 -23.88
CA ARG A 110 -31.65 -8.49 -23.78
C ARG A 110 -31.50 -7.86 -25.17
N ILE A 111 -30.67 -8.44 -26.05
CA ILE A 111 -30.41 -7.93 -27.41
C ILE A 111 -31.64 -8.09 -28.33
N TRP A 112 -32.34 -9.22 -28.30
CA TRP A 112 -33.43 -9.53 -29.23
C TRP A 112 -34.83 -9.30 -28.65
N GLY A 113 -35.00 -9.41 -27.34
CA GLY A 113 -36.28 -9.26 -26.65
C GLY A 113 -36.49 -7.92 -25.97
N GLY A 114 -35.44 -7.10 -25.78
CA GLY A 114 -35.52 -5.84 -25.05
C GLY A 114 -35.91 -6.00 -23.57
N GLU A 115 -35.78 -7.21 -23.03
CA GLU A 115 -36.13 -7.53 -21.65
C GLU A 115 -35.02 -7.10 -20.69
N GLU A 116 -35.39 -6.50 -19.56
CA GLU A 116 -34.46 -6.34 -18.43
C GLU A 116 -34.27 -7.70 -17.75
N VAL A 117 -33.06 -8.23 -17.83
CA VAL A 117 -32.70 -9.52 -17.23
C VAL A 117 -31.71 -9.28 -16.10
N SER A 118 -31.91 -9.95 -14.96
CA SER A 118 -30.98 -9.90 -13.84
C SER A 118 -29.60 -10.46 -14.24
N PRO A 119 -28.50 -9.86 -13.76
CA PRO A 119 -27.16 -10.35 -14.04
C PRO A 119 -26.95 -11.75 -13.44
N VAL A 120 -26.18 -12.59 -14.15
CA VAL A 120 -25.85 -13.96 -13.71
C VAL A 120 -24.89 -13.93 -12.52
N ILE A 121 -24.07 -12.89 -12.44
CA ILE A 121 -23.16 -12.64 -11.32
C ILE A 121 -23.19 -11.16 -10.96
N ALA A 122 -23.35 -10.88 -9.66
CA ALA A 122 -23.27 -9.52 -9.15
C ALA A 122 -21.82 -9.02 -9.16
N GLU A 123 -21.62 -7.77 -9.57
CA GLU A 123 -20.34 -7.11 -9.42
C GLU A 123 -20.10 -6.75 -7.94
N ASP A 124 -18.85 -6.63 -7.52
CA ASP A 124 -18.54 -5.99 -6.24
C ASP A 124 -18.70 -4.47 -6.39
N PRO A 125 -19.57 -3.80 -5.62
CA PRO A 125 -19.72 -2.34 -5.69
C PRO A 125 -18.42 -1.57 -5.38
N LYS A 126 -17.44 -2.22 -4.76
CA LYS A 126 -16.12 -1.65 -4.47
C LYS A 126 -15.14 -1.76 -5.66
N ASP A 127 -15.41 -2.58 -6.67
CA ASP A 127 -14.54 -2.74 -7.83
C ASP A 127 -14.68 -1.55 -8.80
N ARG A 128 -13.72 -0.62 -8.69
CA ARG A 128 -13.72 0.62 -9.45
C ARG A 128 -13.44 0.44 -10.95
N ARG A 129 -13.00 -0.75 -11.39
CA ARG A 129 -12.74 -1.04 -12.82
C ARG A 129 -14.01 -0.94 -13.67
N PHE A 130 -15.15 -1.27 -13.08
CA PHE A 130 -16.45 -1.30 -13.76
C PHE A 130 -17.34 -0.08 -13.42
N LYS A 131 -16.71 1.06 -13.09
CA LYS A 131 -17.42 2.30 -12.71
C LYS A 131 -18.23 2.93 -13.85
N ASP A 132 -17.83 2.75 -15.11
CA ASP A 132 -18.48 3.37 -16.27
C ASP A 132 -19.84 2.70 -16.53
N GLU A 133 -20.89 3.49 -16.73
CA GLU A 133 -22.27 3.01 -16.91
C GLU A 133 -22.41 2.08 -18.13
N ALA A 134 -21.54 2.24 -19.14
CA ALA A 134 -21.53 1.36 -20.32
C ALA A 134 -21.29 -0.12 -19.97
N TRP A 135 -20.61 -0.41 -18.85
CA TRP A 135 -20.45 -1.78 -18.35
C TRP A 135 -21.76 -2.45 -17.92
N ARG A 136 -22.82 -1.67 -17.70
CA ARG A 136 -24.15 -2.15 -17.29
C ARG A 136 -25.17 -1.95 -18.40
N GLU A 137 -25.10 -0.81 -19.07
CA GLU A 137 -26.10 -0.37 -20.04
C GLU A 137 -25.90 -1.00 -21.41
N ASN A 138 -24.65 -1.17 -21.86
CA ASN A 138 -24.36 -1.74 -23.17
C ASN A 138 -24.24 -3.27 -23.09
N GLU A 139 -24.92 -3.97 -23.97
CA GLU A 139 -25.06 -5.42 -23.95
C GLU A 139 -23.74 -6.15 -24.23
N VAL A 140 -22.88 -5.58 -25.08
CA VAL A 140 -21.56 -6.17 -25.39
C VAL A 140 -20.63 -6.03 -24.18
N PHE A 141 -20.55 -4.84 -23.59
CA PHE A 141 -19.71 -4.60 -22.43
C PHE A 141 -20.22 -5.33 -21.18
N ASP A 142 -21.52 -5.41 -20.98
CA ASP A 142 -22.11 -6.21 -19.90
C ASP A 142 -21.82 -7.70 -20.08
N PHE A 143 -21.92 -8.25 -21.31
CA PHE A 143 -21.51 -9.62 -21.59
C PHE A 143 -20.02 -9.86 -21.29
N ILE A 144 -19.13 -8.96 -21.73
CA ILE A 144 -17.69 -9.06 -21.47
C ILE A 144 -17.40 -9.02 -19.96
N LYS A 145 -18.01 -8.08 -19.23
CA LYS A 145 -17.89 -7.97 -17.76
C LYS A 145 -18.38 -9.23 -17.07
N GLN A 146 -19.59 -9.70 -17.37
CA GLN A 146 -20.15 -10.89 -16.72
C GLN A 146 -19.35 -12.15 -17.07
N SER A 147 -18.89 -12.30 -18.32
CA SER A 147 -17.99 -13.39 -18.74
C SER A 147 -16.69 -13.40 -17.94
N TYR A 148 -16.09 -12.22 -17.75
CA TYR A 148 -14.91 -12.05 -16.91
C TYR A 148 -15.20 -12.42 -15.44
N LEU A 149 -16.26 -11.88 -14.83
CA LEU A 149 -16.59 -12.15 -13.43
C LEU A 149 -16.90 -13.64 -13.18
N LEU A 150 -17.58 -14.31 -14.11
CA LEU A 150 -17.80 -15.76 -14.06
C LEU A 150 -16.49 -16.54 -14.17
N SER A 151 -15.60 -16.12 -15.07
CA SER A 151 -14.29 -16.75 -15.25
C SER A 151 -13.40 -16.54 -14.02
N ALA A 152 -13.40 -15.34 -13.45
CA ALA A 152 -12.71 -15.00 -12.21
C ALA A 152 -13.18 -15.90 -11.07
N ARG A 153 -14.50 -16.00 -10.85
CA ARG A 153 -15.09 -16.91 -9.86
C ARG A 153 -14.71 -18.36 -10.12
N TYR A 154 -14.71 -18.80 -11.38
CA TYR A 154 -14.29 -20.15 -11.75
C TYR A 154 -12.82 -20.42 -11.38
N PHE A 155 -11.89 -19.54 -11.78
CA PHE A 155 -10.47 -19.69 -11.45
C PHE A 155 -10.23 -19.70 -9.94
N THR A 156 -10.89 -18.82 -9.18
CA THR A 156 -10.82 -18.82 -7.72
C THR A 156 -11.38 -20.11 -7.12
N ASN A 157 -12.54 -20.58 -7.59
CA ASN A 157 -13.13 -21.83 -7.13
C ASN A 157 -12.25 -23.04 -7.43
N VAL A 158 -11.61 -23.09 -8.61
CA VAL A 158 -10.67 -24.17 -8.98
C VAL A 158 -9.43 -24.13 -8.09
N ALA A 159 -8.87 -22.94 -7.85
CA ALA A 159 -7.76 -22.76 -6.93
C ALA A 159 -8.10 -23.24 -5.50
N HIS A 160 -9.32 -22.98 -5.03
CA HIS A 160 -9.80 -23.41 -3.71
C HIS A 160 -10.28 -24.88 -3.67
N ALA A 161 -10.53 -25.51 -4.81
CA ALA A 161 -11.00 -26.89 -4.90
C ALA A 161 -9.89 -27.94 -4.71
N ALA A 162 -8.61 -27.54 -4.75
CA ALA A 162 -7.48 -28.40 -4.46
C ALA A 162 -7.45 -28.78 -2.97
N ASP A 163 -7.97 -29.96 -2.65
CA ASP A 163 -7.90 -30.56 -1.31
C ASP A 163 -6.43 -30.85 -0.91
N ASP A 164 -6.14 -30.79 0.39
CA ASP A 164 -4.87 -31.16 1.02
C ASP A 164 -3.61 -30.39 0.55
N LEU A 165 -3.77 -29.16 0.04
CA LEU A 165 -2.63 -28.25 -0.04
C LEU A 165 -2.22 -27.81 1.36
N ASP A 166 -0.92 -27.75 1.62
CA ASP A 166 -0.46 -27.11 2.84
C ASP A 166 -0.88 -25.63 2.83
N PRO A 167 -1.15 -25.01 4.01
CA PRO A 167 -1.70 -23.66 4.08
C PRO A 167 -0.88 -22.60 3.31
N LYS A 168 0.44 -22.77 3.22
CA LYS A 168 1.33 -21.82 2.55
C LYS A 168 1.22 -21.95 1.03
N THR A 169 1.17 -23.17 0.50
CA THR A 169 0.93 -23.39 -0.93
C THR A 169 -0.46 -22.94 -1.34
N ALA A 170 -1.49 -23.21 -0.53
CA ALA A 170 -2.84 -22.70 -0.78
C ALA A 170 -2.88 -21.17 -0.87
N GLN A 171 -2.19 -20.48 0.05
CA GLN A 171 -2.08 -19.02 0.04
C GLN A 171 -1.34 -18.48 -1.20
N LYS A 172 -0.25 -19.14 -1.63
CA LYS A 172 0.47 -18.77 -2.86
C LYS A 172 -0.41 -18.92 -4.10
N VAL A 173 -1.09 -20.06 -4.24
CA VAL A 173 -1.98 -20.34 -5.37
C VAL A 173 -3.11 -19.31 -5.43
N ASP A 174 -3.76 -19.05 -4.30
CA ASP A 174 -4.82 -18.05 -4.17
C ASP A 174 -4.33 -16.63 -4.54
N PHE A 175 -3.16 -16.20 -4.02
CA PHE A 175 -2.56 -14.91 -4.36
C PHE A 175 -2.27 -14.78 -5.85
N TYR A 176 -1.51 -15.71 -6.45
CA TYR A 176 -1.14 -15.62 -7.86
C TYR A 176 -2.33 -15.82 -8.82
N THR A 177 -3.35 -16.56 -8.41
CA THR A 177 -4.62 -16.67 -9.16
C THR A 177 -5.31 -15.31 -9.21
N ARG A 178 -5.39 -14.58 -8.10
CA ARG A 178 -5.91 -13.19 -8.10
C ARG A 178 -5.10 -12.29 -9.01
N GLN A 179 -3.77 -12.33 -8.95
CA GLN A 179 -2.90 -11.52 -9.82
C GLN A 179 -3.17 -11.79 -11.31
N PHE A 180 -3.32 -13.06 -11.68
CA PHE A 180 -3.64 -13.46 -13.05
C PHE A 180 -5.04 -12.95 -13.47
N VAL A 181 -6.04 -13.17 -12.62
CA VAL A 181 -7.42 -12.69 -12.86
C VAL A 181 -7.46 -11.17 -12.99
N ASP A 182 -6.71 -10.43 -12.18
CA ASP A 182 -6.64 -8.97 -12.27
C ASP A 182 -5.96 -8.50 -13.54
N ALA A 183 -4.89 -9.18 -13.97
CA ALA A 183 -4.19 -8.89 -15.22
C ALA A 183 -5.08 -9.09 -16.44
N MET A 184 -5.91 -10.13 -16.43
CA MET A 184 -6.83 -10.48 -17.51
C MET A 184 -8.12 -9.67 -17.51
N SER A 185 -8.27 -8.68 -16.62
CA SER A 185 -9.47 -7.86 -16.56
C SER A 185 -9.70 -7.11 -17.87
N PRO A 186 -10.93 -7.12 -18.44
CA PRO A 186 -11.23 -6.45 -19.70
C PRO A 186 -11.09 -4.92 -19.62
N SER A 187 -11.07 -4.33 -18.42
CA SER A 187 -10.78 -2.92 -18.23
C SER A 187 -9.33 -2.55 -18.58
N ASN A 188 -8.41 -3.52 -18.64
CA ASN A 188 -6.98 -3.27 -18.84
C ASN A 188 -6.60 -3.12 -20.32
N PHE A 189 -7.54 -3.35 -21.25
CA PHE A 189 -7.25 -3.39 -22.68
C PHE A 189 -8.08 -2.36 -23.45
N LEU A 190 -7.44 -1.69 -24.42
CA LEU A 190 -8.05 -0.68 -25.28
C LEU A 190 -9.38 -1.16 -25.90
N MET A 191 -9.39 -2.36 -26.49
CA MET A 191 -10.53 -2.83 -27.29
C MET A 191 -11.74 -3.27 -26.47
N THR A 192 -11.58 -3.47 -25.17
CA THR A 192 -12.63 -3.97 -24.27
C THR A 192 -12.99 -2.98 -23.18
N ASN A 193 -12.32 -1.81 -23.13
CA ASN A 193 -12.60 -0.78 -22.14
C ASN A 193 -13.45 0.35 -22.78
N PRO A 194 -14.72 0.53 -22.35
CA PRO A 194 -15.62 1.52 -22.93
C PRO A 194 -15.15 2.96 -22.68
N GLU A 195 -14.57 3.26 -21.52
CA GLU A 195 -14.04 4.58 -21.17
C GLU A 195 -12.87 4.95 -22.10
N VAL A 196 -11.95 4.00 -22.34
CA VAL A 196 -10.80 4.22 -23.23
C VAL A 196 -11.25 4.36 -24.68
N LEU A 197 -12.13 3.50 -25.18
CA LEU A 197 -12.66 3.60 -26.55
C LEU A 197 -13.33 4.93 -26.81
N ARG A 198 -14.19 5.37 -25.87
CA ARG A 198 -14.86 6.67 -25.93
C ARG A 198 -13.83 7.80 -25.99
N ARG A 199 -12.85 7.80 -25.08
CA ARG A 199 -11.80 8.82 -25.04
C ARG A 199 -10.94 8.84 -26.30
N THR A 200 -10.62 7.68 -26.85
CA THR A 200 -9.85 7.56 -28.10
C THR A 200 -10.61 8.14 -29.28
N ALA A 201 -11.91 7.89 -29.38
CA ALA A 201 -12.75 8.49 -30.41
C ALA A 201 -12.87 10.01 -30.24
N GLU A 202 -13.14 10.50 -29.02
CA GLU A 202 -13.26 11.92 -28.70
C GLU A 202 -11.98 12.72 -28.99
N THR A 203 -10.82 12.13 -28.71
CA THR A 203 -9.52 12.80 -28.84
C THR A 203 -8.83 12.53 -30.18
N GLY A 204 -9.45 11.75 -31.07
CA GLY A 204 -8.82 11.32 -32.32
C GLY A 204 -7.53 10.53 -32.08
N GLY A 205 -7.43 9.77 -30.98
CA GLY A 205 -6.27 8.93 -30.64
C GLY A 205 -5.13 9.64 -29.91
N GLU A 206 -5.26 10.93 -29.64
CA GLU A 206 -4.25 11.72 -28.93
C GLU A 206 -3.97 11.19 -27.51
N ASN A 207 -4.97 10.60 -26.84
CA ASN A 207 -4.78 9.93 -25.56
C ASN A 207 -3.76 8.80 -25.61
N LEU A 208 -3.77 7.98 -26.67
CA LEU A 208 -2.85 6.86 -26.83
C LEU A 208 -1.43 7.32 -27.17
N LEU A 209 -1.30 8.41 -27.93
CA LEU A 209 0.02 8.98 -28.24
C LEU A 209 0.68 9.60 -27.02
N ARG A 210 -0.08 10.31 -26.19
CA ARG A 210 0.40 10.76 -24.87
C ARG A 210 0.73 9.58 -23.98
N GLY A 211 -0.11 8.55 -23.97
CA GLY A 211 0.14 7.33 -23.23
C GLY A 211 1.43 6.61 -23.64
N LEU A 212 1.73 6.56 -24.94
CA LEU A 212 2.98 6.04 -25.47
C LEU A 212 4.19 6.90 -25.05
N GLN A 213 4.06 8.23 -25.05
CA GLN A 213 5.11 9.12 -24.53
C GLN A 213 5.36 8.87 -23.04
N ASN A 214 4.30 8.70 -22.25
CA ASN A 214 4.39 8.34 -20.83
C ASN A 214 5.11 7.00 -20.62
N LEU A 215 4.76 5.97 -21.40
CA LEU A 215 5.40 4.66 -21.35
C LEU A 215 6.90 4.75 -21.65
N LEU A 216 7.27 5.48 -22.70
CA LEU A 216 8.67 5.65 -23.09
C LEU A 216 9.44 6.46 -22.05
N SER A 217 8.86 7.53 -21.51
CA SER A 217 9.47 8.29 -20.41
C SER A 217 9.70 7.43 -19.16
N ASP A 218 8.76 6.53 -18.84
CA ASP A 218 8.88 5.61 -17.72
C ASP A 218 9.96 4.52 -17.97
N LEU A 219 10.15 4.09 -19.22
CA LEU A 219 11.23 3.19 -19.64
C LEU A 219 12.61 3.88 -19.61
N GLU A 220 12.70 5.14 -20.07
CA GLU A 220 13.91 5.97 -19.98
C GLU A 220 14.33 6.09 -18.51
N ARG A 221 13.40 6.50 -17.64
CA ARG A 221 13.64 6.69 -16.20
C ARG A 221 14.05 5.41 -15.50
N GLY A 222 13.49 4.27 -15.90
CA GLY A 222 13.83 2.97 -15.34
C GLY A 222 15.04 2.29 -16.01
N LYS A 223 15.80 3.01 -16.86
CA LYS A 223 16.99 2.50 -17.56
C LYS A 223 16.72 1.19 -18.31
N GLY A 224 15.64 1.15 -19.07
CA GLY A 224 15.20 -0.03 -19.83
C GLY A 224 14.25 -0.97 -19.10
N LYS A 225 13.97 -0.74 -17.81
CA LYS A 225 12.90 -1.43 -17.07
C LYS A 225 11.71 -0.48 -16.90
N LEU A 226 10.49 -0.96 -17.10
CA LEU A 226 9.31 -0.11 -16.91
C LEU A 226 9.17 0.31 -15.44
N ARG A 227 9.17 1.63 -15.17
CA ARG A 227 8.91 2.21 -13.85
C ARG A 227 7.65 3.07 -13.93
N ILE A 228 6.50 2.46 -13.64
CA ILE A 228 5.19 3.13 -13.73
C ILE A 228 5.14 4.30 -12.76
N ARG A 229 4.85 5.50 -13.26
CA ARG A 229 4.67 6.70 -12.43
C ARG A 229 3.29 6.71 -11.78
N MET A 230 3.22 6.58 -10.45
CA MET A 230 1.94 6.62 -9.72
C MET A 230 1.57 8.03 -9.21
N THR A 231 2.52 8.96 -9.23
CA THR A 231 2.33 10.35 -8.78
C THR A 231 3.24 11.30 -9.55
N ASP A 232 2.87 12.57 -9.63
CA ASP A 232 3.79 13.61 -10.13
C ASP A 232 4.81 13.98 -9.04
N GLU A 233 5.97 13.31 -9.10
CA GLU A 233 7.11 13.53 -8.19
C GLU A 233 7.65 14.97 -8.24
N THR A 234 7.48 15.69 -9.35
CA THR A 234 7.99 17.08 -9.52
C THR A 234 7.28 18.09 -8.63
N LYS A 235 6.14 17.71 -8.04
CA LYS A 235 5.35 18.57 -7.15
C LYS A 235 5.74 18.42 -5.69
N PHE A 236 6.64 17.51 -5.34
CA PHE A 236 7.02 17.25 -3.96
C PHE A 236 8.52 17.41 -3.75
N GLN A 237 8.88 18.15 -2.72
CA GLN A 237 10.26 18.35 -2.31
C GLN A 237 10.35 18.29 -0.79
N ILE A 238 11.12 17.32 -0.31
CA ILE A 238 11.28 17.02 1.12
C ILE A 238 11.93 18.22 1.82
N GLY A 239 11.24 18.73 2.84
CA GLY A 239 11.62 19.91 3.62
C GLY A 239 11.11 21.24 3.06
N GLU A 240 10.50 21.27 1.86
CA GLU A 240 9.89 22.49 1.31
C GLU A 240 8.36 22.44 1.32
N ASN A 241 7.77 21.32 0.91
CA ASN A 241 6.30 21.18 0.84
C ASN A 241 5.76 19.84 1.39
N ILE A 242 6.64 18.92 1.76
CA ILE A 242 6.37 17.67 2.47
C ILE A 242 7.44 17.49 3.55
N ALA A 243 7.12 16.91 4.72
CA ALA A 243 8.03 16.87 5.88
C ALA A 243 8.47 18.26 6.37
N VAL A 244 7.50 19.17 6.49
CA VAL A 244 7.74 20.60 6.75
C VAL A 244 7.41 21.03 8.18
N SER A 245 7.17 20.10 9.11
CA SER A 245 6.95 20.49 10.50
C SER A 245 8.23 21.11 11.08
N PRO A 246 8.19 22.35 11.62
CA PRO A 246 9.39 23.02 12.09
C PRO A 246 10.07 22.23 13.21
N GLY A 247 11.38 22.06 13.12
CA GLY A 247 12.17 21.29 14.08
C GLY A 247 13.66 21.39 13.79
N LYS A 248 14.47 20.75 14.63
CA LYS A 248 15.93 20.66 14.45
C LYS A 248 16.38 19.22 14.65
N VAL A 249 17.38 18.79 13.89
CA VAL A 249 18.17 17.61 14.26
C VAL A 249 19.00 17.97 15.49
N VAL A 250 18.86 17.21 16.58
CA VAL A 250 19.55 17.47 17.86
C VAL A 250 20.56 16.38 18.24
N TYR A 251 20.55 15.27 17.52
CA TYR A 251 21.52 14.18 17.67
C TYR A 251 21.65 13.42 16.36
N GLN A 252 22.82 12.87 16.08
CA GLN A 252 23.09 12.06 14.91
C GLN A 252 24.16 11.00 15.24
N ASN A 253 24.01 9.82 14.65
CA ASN A 253 25.05 8.79 14.53
C ASN A 253 24.96 8.13 13.15
N ASP A 254 25.69 7.04 12.94
CA ASP A 254 25.76 6.36 11.64
C ASP A 254 24.41 5.77 11.17
N LEU A 255 23.48 5.46 12.09
CA LEU A 255 22.20 4.84 11.76
C LEU A 255 21.01 5.82 11.73
N MET A 256 21.06 6.92 12.49
CA MET A 256 19.92 7.82 12.60
C MET A 256 20.27 9.27 12.93
N GLN A 257 19.37 10.15 12.51
CA GLN A 257 19.22 11.50 13.03
C GLN A 257 18.00 11.54 13.96
N LEU A 258 18.14 12.20 15.11
CA LEU A 258 17.02 12.46 16.02
C LEU A 258 16.54 13.90 15.85
N ILE A 259 15.31 14.04 15.37
CA ILE A 259 14.65 15.33 15.18
C ILE A 259 13.87 15.67 16.44
N GLN A 260 14.04 16.89 16.98
CA GLN A 260 13.14 17.48 17.96
C GLN A 260 12.30 18.56 17.26
N TYR A 261 10.98 18.44 17.31
CA TYR A 261 10.09 19.44 16.70
C TYR A 261 9.94 20.66 17.61
N SER A 262 9.78 21.82 16.97
CA SER A 262 9.55 23.10 17.65
C SER A 262 8.16 23.10 18.29
N PRO A 263 8.01 23.58 19.53
CA PRO A 263 6.72 23.57 20.22
C PRO A 263 5.74 24.56 19.59
N ALA A 264 4.45 24.20 19.55
CA ALA A 264 3.37 25.07 19.08
C ALA A 264 2.53 25.68 20.22
N THR A 265 2.90 25.41 21.47
CA THR A 265 2.19 25.82 22.69
C THR A 265 3.17 26.42 23.70
N GLY A 266 2.68 27.23 24.65
CA GLY A 266 3.53 27.84 25.70
C GLY A 266 4.01 26.85 26.78
N THR A 267 3.21 25.80 27.03
CA THR A 267 3.55 24.67 27.90
C THR A 267 3.35 23.36 27.16
N VAL A 268 4.09 22.33 27.56
CA VAL A 268 4.06 20.98 26.97
C VAL A 268 3.98 19.93 28.07
N LEU A 269 3.53 18.72 27.72
CA LEU A 269 3.57 17.57 28.62
C LEU A 269 5.01 17.30 29.08
N LYS A 270 5.13 16.95 30.37
CA LYS A 270 6.42 16.72 31.00
C LYS A 270 7.17 15.58 30.31
N ARG A 271 6.52 14.42 30.11
CA ARG A 271 7.11 13.27 29.40
C ARG A 271 7.19 13.58 27.90
N PRO A 272 8.39 13.58 27.29
CA PRO A 272 8.51 13.68 25.84
C PRO A 272 7.92 12.45 25.12
N LEU A 273 7.62 12.62 23.84
CA LEU A 273 7.12 11.58 22.94
C LEU A 273 8.22 11.21 21.94
N LEU A 274 8.71 9.98 21.97
CA LEU A 274 9.63 9.43 20.98
C LEU A 274 8.85 8.63 19.93
N ILE A 275 9.07 8.91 18.65
CA ILE A 275 8.48 8.17 17.53
C ILE A 275 9.58 7.40 16.79
N ILE A 276 9.36 6.10 16.65
CA ILE A 276 10.25 5.14 15.99
C ILE A 276 9.51 4.65 14.72
N PRO A 277 9.74 5.29 13.56
CA PRO A 277 9.12 4.91 12.30
C PRO A 277 9.76 3.63 11.74
N PRO A 278 9.14 2.99 10.72
CA PRO A 278 9.83 1.98 9.95
C PRO A 278 11.01 2.59 9.16
N TRP A 279 11.94 1.74 8.71
CA TRP A 279 13.02 2.08 7.78
C TRP A 279 12.94 1.27 6.47
N ILE A 280 11.76 0.72 6.18
CA ILE A 280 11.38 0.15 4.89
C ILE A 280 11.12 1.27 3.86
N ASN A 281 10.49 2.35 4.34
CA ASN A 281 10.34 3.65 3.68
C ASN A 281 10.67 4.73 4.73
N LYS A 282 10.67 5.99 4.30
CA LYS A 282 11.11 7.11 5.14
C LYS A 282 10.08 7.54 6.20
N PHE A 283 10.53 8.22 7.25
CA PHE A 283 9.70 8.56 8.41
C PHE A 283 8.52 9.48 8.11
N TYR A 284 8.60 10.28 7.04
CA TYR A 284 7.68 11.39 6.80
C TYR A 284 6.26 10.97 6.42
N ILE A 285 5.95 9.66 6.41
CA ILE A 285 4.57 9.17 6.41
C ILE A 285 3.75 9.69 7.60
N LEU A 286 4.40 9.98 8.73
CA LEU A 286 3.77 10.63 9.89
C LEU A 286 3.87 12.16 9.87
N ASP A 287 4.57 12.73 8.90
CA ASP A 287 4.75 14.17 8.70
C ASP A 287 4.68 14.53 7.21
N LEU A 288 3.58 14.18 6.54
CA LEU A 288 3.41 14.42 5.11
C LEU A 288 3.26 15.92 4.82
N ARG A 289 2.04 16.38 4.51
CA ARG A 289 1.73 17.80 4.37
C ARG A 289 1.18 18.33 5.69
N PRO A 290 1.15 19.66 5.88
CA PRO A 290 0.66 20.26 7.12
C PRO A 290 -0.77 19.84 7.51
N LYS A 291 -1.61 19.44 6.55
CA LYS A 291 -3.01 19.02 6.76
C LYS A 291 -3.18 17.55 7.19
N ASN A 292 -2.18 16.71 6.99
CA ASN A 292 -2.20 15.27 7.27
C ASN A 292 -0.94 14.80 7.99
N SER A 293 -0.32 15.68 8.77
CA SER A 293 0.82 15.39 9.62
C SER A 293 0.36 15.05 11.05
N PHE A 294 0.59 13.80 11.46
CA PHE A 294 0.39 13.37 12.83
C PHE A 294 1.36 14.08 13.77
N VAL A 295 2.61 14.27 13.34
CA VAL A 295 3.64 14.99 14.11
C VAL A 295 3.18 16.40 14.44
N ARG A 296 2.78 17.17 13.42
CA ARG A 296 2.30 18.55 13.59
C ARG A 296 1.12 18.60 14.54
N TRP A 297 0.19 17.67 14.38
CA TRP A 297 -0.98 17.57 15.25
C TRP A 297 -0.59 17.26 16.70
N ALA A 298 0.29 16.29 16.95
CA ALA A 298 0.76 15.92 18.29
C ALA A 298 1.52 17.06 18.98
N VAL A 299 2.35 17.81 18.24
CA VAL A 299 3.00 19.03 18.72
C VAL A 299 1.97 20.09 19.12
N ALA A 300 0.92 20.29 18.32
CA ALA A 300 -0.18 21.21 18.63
C ALA A 300 -1.00 20.77 19.85
N GLN A 301 -1.06 19.47 20.15
CA GLN A 301 -1.65 18.93 21.38
C GLN A 301 -0.74 19.08 22.62
N GLY A 302 0.41 19.75 22.50
CA GLY A 302 1.31 20.02 23.62
C GLY A 302 2.31 18.91 23.93
N HIS A 303 2.60 17.99 23.00
CA HIS A 303 3.69 17.03 23.19
C HIS A 303 5.05 17.65 22.79
N THR A 304 6.12 17.35 23.53
CA THR A 304 7.48 17.49 22.99
C THR A 304 7.77 16.26 22.15
N VAL A 305 7.73 16.39 20.82
CA VAL A 305 7.88 15.26 19.89
C VAL A 305 9.31 15.13 19.41
N PHE A 306 9.84 13.92 19.51
CA PHE A 306 11.09 13.47 18.92
C PHE A 306 10.81 12.39 17.87
N MET A 307 11.47 12.45 16.71
CA MET A 307 11.35 11.48 15.64
C MET A 307 12.72 10.93 15.28
N VAL A 308 12.83 9.60 15.20
CA VAL A 308 14.00 8.94 14.62
C VAL A 308 13.89 9.01 13.09
N SER A 309 14.88 9.60 12.44
CA SER A 309 15.05 9.59 10.98
C SER A 309 16.21 8.66 10.64
N TRP A 310 15.87 7.46 10.17
CA TRP A 310 16.85 6.45 9.79
C TRP A 310 17.66 6.87 8.55
N VAL A 311 18.93 6.47 8.52
CA VAL A 311 19.78 6.57 7.32
C VAL A 311 19.25 5.67 6.22
N ASN A 312 19.45 6.06 4.95
CA ASN A 312 19.34 5.13 3.81
C ASN A 312 20.70 4.44 3.62
N PRO A 313 20.85 3.16 3.99
CA PRO A 313 22.16 2.53 4.11
C PRO A 313 22.80 2.22 2.75
N ASP A 314 24.12 2.29 2.70
CA ASP A 314 24.94 1.79 1.59
C ASP A 314 25.71 0.52 2.01
N GLU A 315 26.66 0.07 1.19
CA GLU A 315 27.48 -1.11 1.46
C GLU A 315 28.31 -1.01 2.75
N THR A 316 28.62 0.21 3.22
CA THR A 316 29.41 0.42 4.44
C THR A 316 28.64 0.01 5.69
N LEU A 317 27.31 0.06 5.63
CA LEU A 317 26.42 -0.32 6.72
C LEU A 317 25.89 -1.75 6.60
N ALA A 318 26.39 -2.56 5.65
CA ALA A 318 25.89 -3.90 5.36
C ALA A 318 25.79 -4.85 6.57
N GLN A 319 26.70 -4.66 7.54
CA GLN A 319 26.79 -5.48 8.75
C GLN A 319 25.96 -4.93 9.93
N LYS A 320 25.34 -3.75 9.79
CA LYS A 320 24.42 -3.25 10.82
C LYS A 320 23.27 -4.24 10.96
N SER A 321 23.17 -4.81 12.15
CA SER A 321 22.25 -5.85 12.55
C SER A 321 20.98 -5.26 13.17
N PHE A 322 19.96 -6.09 13.42
CA PHE A 322 18.76 -5.66 14.15
C PHE A 322 19.10 -5.15 15.57
N GLU A 323 20.16 -5.67 16.18
CA GLU A 323 20.66 -5.22 17.48
C GLU A 323 21.21 -3.80 17.43
N ASP A 324 21.93 -3.44 16.36
CA ASP A 324 22.50 -2.10 16.20
C ASP A 324 21.38 -1.05 16.10
N TYR A 325 20.27 -1.35 15.41
CA TYR A 325 19.08 -0.48 15.39
C TYR A 325 18.46 -0.30 16.78
N MET A 326 18.53 -1.31 17.66
CA MET A 326 18.06 -1.17 19.05
C MET A 326 19.00 -0.28 19.86
N ILE A 327 20.31 -0.51 19.78
CA ILE A 327 21.33 0.17 20.58
C ILE A 327 21.57 1.60 20.09
N GLU A 328 21.93 1.76 18.81
CA GLU A 328 22.25 3.04 18.19
C GLU A 328 20.98 3.80 17.75
N GLY A 329 19.83 3.14 17.67
CA GLY A 329 18.54 3.79 17.46
C GLY A 329 17.85 4.12 18.77
N VAL A 330 17.09 3.16 19.31
CA VAL A 330 16.15 3.42 20.42
C VAL A 330 16.88 3.85 21.70
N TYR A 331 17.92 3.12 22.11
CA TYR A 331 18.68 3.46 23.33
C TYR A 331 19.40 4.81 23.21
N ALA A 332 20.09 5.05 22.09
CA ALA A 332 20.75 6.32 21.83
C ALA A 332 19.76 7.50 21.78
N ALA A 333 18.57 7.31 21.20
CA ALA A 333 17.52 8.32 21.19
C ALA A 333 17.03 8.65 22.61
N LEU A 334 16.84 7.65 23.47
CA LEU A 334 16.46 7.88 24.88
C LEU A 334 17.56 8.64 25.65
N ASP A 335 18.83 8.33 25.41
CA ASP A 335 19.96 9.06 26.02
C ASP A 335 20.01 10.51 25.53
N ALA A 336 19.81 10.73 24.22
CA ALA A 336 19.76 12.06 23.62
C ALA A 336 18.57 12.88 24.15
N ILE A 337 17.38 12.29 24.29
CA ILE A 337 16.20 12.95 24.86
C ILE A 337 16.47 13.38 26.30
N GLN A 338 17.06 12.50 27.12
CA GLN A 338 17.39 12.84 28.50
C GLN A 338 18.39 14.00 28.57
N LYS A 339 19.39 14.03 27.69
CA LYS A 339 20.34 15.16 27.58
C LYS A 339 19.66 16.45 27.11
N ALA A 340 18.81 16.37 26.09
CA ALA A 340 18.14 17.53 25.52
C ALA A 340 17.14 18.17 26.51
N THR A 341 16.40 17.33 27.25
CA THR A 341 15.22 17.79 28.02
C THR A 341 15.36 17.72 29.53
N GLY A 342 16.35 16.97 30.04
CA GLY A 342 16.45 16.59 31.45
C GLY A 342 15.47 15.48 31.88
N GLU A 343 14.54 15.07 31.02
CA GLU A 343 13.54 14.05 31.37
C GLU A 343 14.03 12.65 31.07
N LYS A 344 13.99 11.79 32.09
CA LYS A 344 14.31 10.36 31.96
C LYS A 344 13.09 9.52 31.53
N ALA A 345 11.88 10.03 31.76
CA ALA A 345 10.63 9.32 31.47
C ALA A 345 10.06 9.75 30.11
N VAL A 346 9.84 8.78 29.22
CA VAL A 346 9.42 9.00 27.82
C VAL A 346 8.20 8.15 27.48
N ASN A 347 7.30 8.68 26.66
CA ASN A 347 6.27 7.89 25.99
C ASN A 347 6.80 7.53 24.59
N ALA A 348 6.63 6.29 24.14
CA ALA A 348 7.14 5.84 22.85
C ALA A 348 6.02 5.44 21.89
N ILE A 349 6.18 5.75 20.61
CA ILE A 349 5.41 5.21 19.49
C ILE A 349 6.36 4.40 18.62
N GLY A 350 5.96 3.21 18.22
CA GLY A 350 6.59 2.46 17.14
C GLY A 350 5.59 2.18 16.02
N TYR A 351 6.02 2.33 14.76
CA TYR A 351 5.19 2.11 13.59
C TYR A 351 5.74 0.98 12.72
N CYS A 352 4.90 0.00 12.38
CA CYS A 352 5.26 -1.15 11.54
C CYS A 352 6.54 -1.83 12.07
N LEU A 353 7.59 -1.96 11.26
CA LEU A 353 8.89 -2.51 11.68
C LEU A 353 9.52 -1.73 12.85
N GLY A 354 9.34 -0.40 12.93
CA GLY A 354 9.76 0.40 14.07
C GLY A 354 9.03 0.03 15.38
N GLY A 355 7.79 -0.46 15.26
CA GLY A 355 7.04 -1.06 16.38
C GLY A 355 7.58 -2.42 16.79
N THR A 356 7.97 -3.25 15.82
CA THR A 356 8.61 -4.54 16.11
C THR A 356 9.95 -4.33 16.85
N LEU A 357 10.73 -3.32 16.43
CA LEU A 357 11.93 -2.88 17.14
C LEU A 357 11.63 -2.38 18.55
N LEU A 358 10.60 -1.55 18.72
CA LEU A 358 10.16 -1.07 20.03
C LEU A 358 9.76 -2.23 20.95
N ALA A 359 8.98 -3.20 20.47
CA ALA A 359 8.57 -4.36 21.26
C ALA A 359 9.78 -5.19 21.73
N SER A 360 10.72 -5.47 20.82
CA SER A 360 11.99 -6.14 21.13
C SER A 360 12.79 -5.36 22.18
N THR A 361 12.88 -4.04 22.02
CA THR A 361 13.58 -3.15 22.96
C THR A 361 12.91 -3.18 24.34
N LEU A 362 11.59 -3.16 24.42
CA LEU A 362 10.86 -3.21 25.69
C LEU A 362 11.06 -4.54 26.41
N ALA A 363 11.09 -5.66 25.69
CA ALA A 363 11.42 -6.97 26.27
C ALA A 363 12.86 -7.00 26.80
N HIS A 364 13.81 -6.44 26.03
CA HIS A 364 15.20 -6.28 26.46
C HIS A 364 15.31 -5.40 27.72
N MET A 365 14.66 -4.23 27.73
CA MET A 365 14.60 -3.30 28.86
C MET A 365 13.99 -3.94 30.11
N ALA A 366 12.98 -4.79 29.97
CA ALA A 366 12.36 -5.49 31.09
C ALA A 366 13.36 -6.40 31.84
N VAL A 367 14.26 -7.07 31.12
CA VAL A 367 15.33 -7.88 31.73
C VAL A 367 16.41 -6.99 32.35
N LYS A 368 16.82 -5.92 31.66
CA LYS A 368 17.81 -4.95 32.17
C LYS A 368 17.25 -4.03 33.29
N LYS A 369 15.96 -4.12 33.60
CA LYS A 369 15.23 -3.24 34.55
C LYS A 369 15.32 -1.76 34.18
N ASP A 370 15.45 -1.45 32.89
CA ASP A 370 15.38 -0.09 32.40
C ASP A 370 13.91 0.33 32.27
N THR A 371 13.51 1.40 32.97
CA THR A 371 12.13 1.84 33.07
C THR A 371 11.90 3.22 32.46
N ARG A 372 12.79 3.67 31.56
CA ARG A 372 12.69 4.99 30.91
C ARG A 372 11.41 5.16 30.08
N ILE A 373 10.98 4.14 29.36
CA ILE A 373 9.71 4.17 28.62
C ILE A 373 8.55 3.90 29.59
N LYS A 374 7.60 4.83 29.67
CA LYS A 374 6.45 4.77 30.59
C LYS A 374 5.15 4.33 29.94
N SER A 375 5.01 4.53 28.63
CA SER A 375 3.92 4.01 27.83
C SER A 375 4.44 3.70 26.43
N ALA A 376 3.87 2.70 25.77
CA ALA A 376 4.18 2.37 24.39
C ALA A 376 2.92 2.38 23.54
N THR A 377 3.06 2.88 22.32
CA THR A 377 1.99 2.90 21.31
C THR A 377 2.51 2.17 20.08
N PHE A 378 1.72 1.26 19.53
CA PHE A 378 2.06 0.46 18.37
C PHE A 378 1.09 0.77 17.24
N PHE A 379 1.59 1.30 16.12
CA PHE A 379 0.81 1.50 14.91
C PHE A 379 1.07 0.31 13.98
N THR A 380 0.01 -0.43 13.63
CA THR A 380 0.00 -1.57 12.67
C THR A 380 1.26 -2.44 12.78
N THR A 381 1.55 -2.87 14.01
CA THR A 381 2.80 -3.57 14.35
C THR A 381 2.54 -5.05 14.57
N MET A 382 3.32 -5.89 13.90
CA MET A 382 3.33 -7.33 14.17
C MET A 382 4.45 -7.68 15.15
N VAL A 383 4.10 -8.54 16.11
CA VAL A 383 5.04 -9.20 17.03
C VAL A 383 4.85 -10.72 17.07
N ASP A 384 3.68 -11.19 16.64
CA ASP A 384 3.40 -12.56 16.23
C ASP A 384 3.17 -12.55 14.71
N PHE A 385 4.05 -13.24 13.99
CA PHE A 385 4.10 -13.33 12.53
C PHE A 385 3.47 -14.63 11.99
N ALA A 386 2.76 -15.40 12.82
CA ALA A 386 2.12 -16.65 12.40
C ALA A 386 1.18 -16.46 11.20
N GLU A 387 0.52 -15.30 11.13
CA GLU A 387 -0.36 -14.91 10.02
C GLU A 387 0.12 -13.57 9.44
N ALA A 388 1.31 -13.53 8.87
CA ALA A 388 1.95 -12.29 8.38
C ALA A 388 1.33 -11.68 7.09
N GLY A 389 0.07 -11.99 6.79
CA GLY A 389 -0.63 -11.51 5.59
C GLY A 389 -0.07 -12.07 4.30
N GLU A 390 -0.30 -11.38 3.19
CA GLU A 390 0.14 -11.83 1.86
C GLU A 390 1.66 -11.80 1.65
N LEU A 391 2.41 -11.10 2.53
CA LEU A 391 3.87 -11.09 2.47
C LEU A 391 4.48 -12.48 2.65
N SER A 392 3.83 -13.40 3.38
CA SER A 392 4.30 -14.77 3.57
C SER A 392 4.44 -15.57 2.26
N VAL A 393 3.73 -15.16 1.20
CA VAL A 393 3.82 -15.74 -0.16
C VAL A 393 5.24 -15.60 -0.73
N PHE A 394 5.98 -14.57 -0.31
CA PHE A 394 7.35 -14.26 -0.77
C PHE A 394 8.44 -14.75 0.19
N ILE A 395 8.08 -15.52 1.22
CA ILE A 395 9.01 -15.96 2.27
C ILE A 395 9.08 -17.48 2.27
N ASP A 396 9.93 -18.08 1.44
CA ASP A 396 10.32 -19.48 1.52
C ASP A 396 11.84 -19.67 1.47
N GLU A 397 12.31 -20.88 1.78
CA GLU A 397 13.74 -21.14 1.99
C GLU A 397 14.58 -20.81 0.75
N GLU A 398 14.12 -21.20 -0.44
CA GLU A 398 14.86 -21.01 -1.69
C GLU A 398 14.84 -19.54 -2.12
N GLN A 399 13.69 -18.86 -1.98
CA GLN A 399 13.58 -17.42 -2.23
C GLN A 399 14.45 -16.60 -1.28
N LEU A 400 14.46 -16.96 0.01
CA LEU A 400 15.28 -16.29 1.02
C LEU A 400 16.76 -16.51 0.74
N GLN A 401 17.18 -17.72 0.41
CA GLN A 401 18.57 -18.00 0.07
C GLN A 401 19.02 -17.22 -1.17
N SER A 402 18.23 -17.21 -2.24
CA SER A 402 18.52 -16.43 -3.45
C SER A 402 18.59 -14.93 -3.16
N LEU A 403 17.69 -14.41 -2.33
CA LEU A 403 17.71 -13.02 -1.88
C LEU A 403 18.96 -12.70 -1.06
N GLU A 404 19.31 -13.57 -0.10
CA GLU A 404 20.49 -13.42 0.75
C GLU A 404 21.78 -13.42 -0.07
N GLU A 405 21.91 -14.29 -1.07
CA GLU A 405 23.07 -14.29 -1.98
C GLU A 405 23.21 -12.96 -2.75
N ARG A 406 22.09 -12.37 -3.18
CA ARG A 406 22.09 -11.05 -3.85
C ARG A 406 22.47 -9.94 -2.88
N MET A 407 21.89 -9.94 -1.67
CA MET A 407 22.20 -8.96 -0.64
C MET A 407 23.63 -9.08 -0.13
N GLN A 408 24.19 -10.29 -0.03
CA GLN A 408 25.59 -10.51 0.39
C GLN A 408 26.58 -9.92 -0.61
N LYS A 409 26.28 -9.95 -1.91
CA LYS A 409 27.11 -9.34 -2.96
C LYS A 409 27.06 -7.82 -2.93
N ARG A 410 25.91 -7.22 -2.59
CA ARG A 410 25.69 -5.76 -2.61
C ARG A 410 25.91 -5.08 -1.25
N GLY A 411 25.71 -5.80 -0.16
CA GLY A 411 25.68 -5.28 1.21
C GLY A 411 24.26 -4.94 1.73
N TYR A 412 23.27 -4.80 0.85
CA TYR A 412 21.92 -4.37 1.22
C TYR A 412 20.84 -4.90 0.24
N LEU A 413 19.58 -4.85 0.67
CA LEU A 413 18.41 -4.95 -0.20
C LEU A 413 18.22 -3.62 -0.94
N GLU A 414 18.03 -3.68 -2.26
CA GLU A 414 17.69 -2.52 -3.07
C GLU A 414 16.26 -2.05 -2.81
N GLY A 415 16.05 -0.74 -2.61
CA GLY A 415 14.73 -0.19 -2.28
C GLY A 415 13.65 -0.53 -3.31
N ARG A 416 14.02 -0.59 -4.59
CA ARG A 416 13.11 -0.93 -5.70
C ARG A 416 12.53 -2.34 -5.58
N GLU A 417 13.32 -3.29 -5.07
CA GLU A 417 12.86 -4.68 -4.92
C GLU A 417 11.75 -4.77 -3.88
N MET A 418 11.87 -4.03 -2.79
CA MET A 418 10.84 -3.92 -1.76
C MET A 418 9.58 -3.22 -2.27
N ALA A 419 9.72 -2.10 -2.98
CA ALA A 419 8.58 -1.39 -3.57
C ALA A 419 7.79 -2.26 -4.56
N THR A 420 8.49 -3.11 -5.33
CA THR A 420 7.85 -4.06 -6.27
C THR A 420 6.98 -5.05 -5.52
N THR A 421 7.48 -5.66 -4.44
CA THR A 421 6.70 -6.59 -3.61
C THR A 421 5.45 -5.92 -3.04
N PHE A 422 5.56 -4.70 -2.48
CA PHE A 422 4.41 -3.98 -1.95
C PHE A 422 3.37 -3.62 -3.02
N ASN A 423 3.79 -3.23 -4.22
CA ASN A 423 2.87 -2.94 -5.32
C ASN A 423 2.11 -4.19 -5.78
N MET A 424 2.74 -5.37 -5.75
CA MET A 424 2.08 -6.64 -6.09
C MET A 424 0.96 -6.99 -5.09
N LEU A 425 1.06 -6.59 -3.82
CA LEU A 425 -0.01 -6.80 -2.82
C LEU A 425 -1.31 -6.05 -3.14
N ARG A 426 -1.28 -5.05 -4.03
CA ARG A 426 -2.48 -4.32 -4.50
C ARG A 426 -2.45 -4.06 -6.01
N ALA A 427 -2.21 -5.11 -6.80
CA ALA A 427 -2.05 -4.97 -8.25
C ALA A 427 -3.23 -4.28 -8.97
N ASN A 428 -4.48 -4.53 -8.56
CA ASN A 428 -5.64 -3.85 -9.15
C ASN A 428 -5.60 -2.32 -8.93
N ASP A 429 -5.38 -1.88 -7.69
CA ASP A 429 -5.40 -0.46 -7.31
C ASP A 429 -4.12 0.29 -7.70
N LEU A 430 -2.95 -0.37 -7.65
CA LEU A 430 -1.64 0.27 -7.78
C LEU A 430 -0.92 -0.01 -9.11
N ILE A 431 -1.25 -1.09 -9.82
CA ILE A 431 -0.63 -1.39 -11.13
C ILE A 431 -1.62 -1.10 -12.24
N TRP A 432 -2.73 -1.83 -12.31
CA TRP A 432 -3.63 -1.78 -13.47
C TRP A 432 -4.38 -0.46 -13.59
N SER A 433 -4.82 0.12 -12.49
CA SER A 433 -5.45 1.44 -12.48
C SER A 433 -4.55 2.54 -13.08
N PHE A 434 -3.24 2.51 -12.80
CA PHE A 434 -2.28 3.48 -13.34
C PHE A 434 -1.87 3.16 -14.78
N VAL A 435 -1.76 1.88 -15.14
CA VAL A 435 -1.55 1.48 -16.55
C VAL A 435 -2.67 2.04 -17.44
N VAL A 436 -3.94 1.86 -17.02
CA VAL A 436 -5.09 2.37 -17.78
C VAL A 436 -5.08 3.90 -17.83
N GLN A 437 -4.90 4.57 -16.69
CA GLN A 437 -4.92 6.04 -16.65
C GLN A 437 -3.76 6.67 -17.43
N ASN A 438 -2.53 6.22 -17.19
CA ASN A 438 -1.34 6.84 -17.76
C ASN A 438 -1.13 6.48 -19.22
N TYR A 439 -1.32 5.21 -19.58
CA TYR A 439 -0.91 4.68 -20.89
C TYR A 439 -2.07 4.52 -21.87
N LEU A 440 -3.29 4.24 -21.39
CA LEU A 440 -4.45 4.15 -22.27
C LEU A 440 -5.22 5.46 -22.35
N LEU A 441 -5.43 6.16 -21.23
CA LEU A 441 -6.14 7.43 -21.21
C LEU A 441 -5.23 8.65 -21.41
N GLY A 442 -3.90 8.45 -21.41
CA GLY A 442 -2.91 9.51 -21.62
C GLY A 442 -2.98 10.59 -20.54
N GLN A 443 -3.39 10.23 -19.32
CA GLN A 443 -3.51 11.14 -18.19
C GLN A 443 -2.17 11.27 -17.47
N GLU A 444 -1.93 12.45 -16.92
CA GLU A 444 -0.84 12.66 -15.98
C GLU A 444 -1.27 12.20 -14.58
N PRO A 445 -0.41 11.49 -13.84
CA PRO A 445 -0.75 11.03 -12.51
C PRO A 445 -0.94 12.21 -11.55
N PHE A 446 -2.00 12.14 -10.74
CA PHE A 446 -2.31 13.19 -9.78
C PHE A 446 -1.19 13.31 -8.72
N PRO A 447 -0.81 14.53 -8.27
CA PRO A 447 0.17 14.70 -7.21
C PRO A 447 -0.41 14.23 -5.87
N PHE A 448 -0.15 12.97 -5.55
CA PHE A 448 -0.57 12.32 -4.33
C PHE A 448 0.64 12.05 -3.44
N ASP A 449 0.62 12.65 -2.26
CA ASP A 449 1.70 12.62 -1.25
C ASP A 449 1.98 11.22 -0.72
N LEU A 450 0.93 10.40 -0.56
CA LEU A 450 1.09 9.01 -0.13
C LEU A 450 1.82 8.15 -1.16
N LEU A 451 1.55 8.35 -2.44
CA LEU A 451 2.25 7.61 -3.50
C LEU A 451 3.68 8.11 -3.68
N TYR A 452 3.92 9.41 -3.47
CA TYR A 452 5.28 9.96 -3.45
C TYR A 452 6.12 9.31 -2.35
N TRP A 453 5.55 9.19 -1.14
CA TRP A 453 6.21 8.46 -0.04
C TRP A 453 6.45 6.98 -0.36
N ASN A 454 5.49 6.31 -1.01
CA ASN A 454 5.60 4.90 -1.36
C ASN A 454 6.73 4.64 -2.38
N ASP A 455 6.87 5.54 -3.36
CA ASP A 455 7.92 5.47 -4.39
C ASP A 455 9.32 5.83 -3.83
N ASP A 456 9.38 6.60 -2.74
CA ASP A 456 10.59 6.97 -2.02
C ASP A 456 11.06 5.87 -1.05
N SER A 457 11.35 4.69 -1.62
CA SER A 457 11.83 3.51 -0.91
C SER A 457 13.24 3.69 -0.30
N THR A 458 13.54 2.93 0.75
CA THR A 458 14.89 2.88 1.35
C THR A 458 15.54 1.51 1.18
N ARG A 459 16.87 1.48 1.22
CA ARG A 459 17.66 0.25 1.28
C ARG A 459 17.59 -0.34 2.68
N MET A 460 17.94 -1.62 2.82
CA MET A 460 18.06 -2.28 4.13
C MET A 460 19.36 -3.08 4.23
N PRO A 461 20.11 -3.00 5.34
CA PRO A 461 21.35 -3.75 5.47
C PRO A 461 21.12 -5.25 5.39
N ALA A 462 22.02 -5.98 4.73
CA ALA A 462 21.87 -7.42 4.51
C ALA A 462 21.73 -8.20 5.83
N ALA A 463 22.56 -7.87 6.83
CA ALA A 463 22.55 -8.56 8.13
C ALA A 463 21.21 -8.37 8.87
N MET A 464 20.73 -7.13 8.97
CA MET A 464 19.45 -6.83 9.61
C MET A 464 18.26 -7.44 8.85
N HIS A 465 18.23 -7.32 7.51
CA HIS A 465 17.09 -7.78 6.73
C HIS A 465 16.98 -9.31 6.73
N SER A 466 18.09 -10.03 6.53
CA SER A 466 18.11 -11.50 6.64
C SER A 466 17.63 -11.96 8.02
N PHE A 467 18.13 -11.35 9.10
CA PHE A 467 17.64 -11.65 10.45
C PHE A 467 16.13 -11.43 10.59
N TYR A 468 15.62 -10.32 10.08
CA TYR A 468 14.19 -10.00 10.15
C TYR A 468 13.33 -11.04 9.42
N LEU A 469 13.68 -11.39 8.18
CA LEU A 469 12.94 -12.39 7.41
C LEU A 469 13.03 -13.79 8.02
N ARG A 470 14.24 -14.24 8.39
CA ARG A 470 14.49 -15.58 8.94
C ARG A 470 13.85 -15.76 10.31
N ARG A 471 14.17 -14.88 11.26
CA ARG A 471 13.77 -15.03 12.66
C ARG A 471 12.31 -14.66 12.88
N MET A 472 11.77 -13.70 12.14
CA MET A 472 10.40 -13.22 12.37
C MET A 472 9.42 -13.78 11.35
N TYR A 473 9.54 -13.46 10.06
CA TYR A 473 8.56 -13.94 9.08
C TYR A 473 8.58 -15.46 8.88
N GLN A 474 9.76 -16.08 8.79
CA GLN A 474 9.87 -17.52 8.51
C GLN A 474 9.68 -18.36 9.79
N GLN A 475 10.39 -18.01 10.87
CA GLN A 475 10.43 -18.83 12.09
C GLN A 475 9.45 -18.35 13.17
N ASN A 476 8.97 -17.11 13.10
CA ASN A 476 8.11 -16.48 14.11
C ASN A 476 8.69 -16.59 15.54
N ASP A 477 9.99 -16.31 15.68
CA ASP A 477 10.71 -16.48 16.95
C ASP A 477 10.53 -15.32 17.91
N LEU A 478 10.10 -14.14 17.45
CA LEU A 478 9.93 -12.98 18.36
C LEU A 478 8.85 -13.21 19.44
N VAL A 479 7.76 -13.91 19.09
CA VAL A 479 6.71 -14.27 20.05
C VAL A 479 7.13 -15.41 20.99
N LYS A 480 8.14 -16.20 20.62
CA LYS A 480 8.61 -17.35 21.40
C LYS A 480 9.60 -16.88 22.47
N PRO A 481 9.28 -17.05 23.76
CA PRO A 481 10.16 -16.62 24.85
C PRO A 481 11.56 -17.23 24.75
N GLY A 482 12.57 -16.36 24.71
CA GLY A 482 13.99 -16.72 24.65
C GLY A 482 14.49 -17.24 23.30
N ALA A 483 13.67 -17.26 22.26
CA ALA A 483 14.13 -17.67 20.93
C ALA A 483 15.00 -16.59 20.26
N ILE A 484 14.75 -15.30 20.51
CA ILE A 484 15.64 -14.22 20.05
C ILE A 484 16.48 -13.71 21.22
N SER A 485 17.78 -13.56 21.00
CA SER A 485 18.72 -12.90 21.92
C SER A 485 19.30 -11.67 21.24
N LEU A 486 19.24 -10.51 21.89
CA LEU A 486 19.85 -9.24 21.46
C LEU A 486 20.66 -8.68 22.63
N GLY A 487 21.90 -8.25 22.41
CA GLY A 487 22.79 -7.70 23.44
C GLY A 487 23.09 -8.70 24.57
N GLY A 488 23.08 -10.00 24.22
CA GLY A 488 23.18 -11.12 25.18
C GLY A 488 21.96 -11.25 26.11
N VAL A 489 20.81 -10.71 25.73
CA VAL A 489 19.56 -10.82 26.49
C VAL A 489 18.51 -11.54 25.67
N ASP A 490 18.04 -12.64 26.24
CA ASP A 490 16.93 -13.42 25.71
C ASP A 490 15.61 -12.67 25.90
N LEU A 491 14.92 -12.43 24.79
CA LEU A 491 13.71 -11.62 24.75
C LEU A 491 12.49 -12.43 25.18
N ASP A 492 11.61 -11.82 25.96
CA ASP A 492 10.29 -12.37 26.29
C ASP A 492 9.28 -11.22 26.33
N LEU A 493 8.44 -11.14 25.29
CA LEU A 493 7.43 -10.09 25.15
C LEU A 493 6.41 -10.09 26.30
N ARG A 494 6.22 -11.22 27.00
CA ARG A 494 5.33 -11.31 28.17
C ARG A 494 5.86 -10.53 29.36
N LYS A 495 7.12 -10.08 29.33
CA LYS A 495 7.70 -9.21 30.36
C LYS A 495 7.32 -7.73 30.19
N ILE A 496 6.64 -7.37 29.10
CA ILE A 496 6.15 -6.02 28.86
C ILE A 496 4.91 -5.78 29.74
N LYS A 497 5.08 -4.98 30.80
CA LYS A 497 4.05 -4.70 31.82
C LYS A 497 3.57 -3.24 31.84
N LEU A 498 4.12 -2.39 30.97
CA LEU A 498 3.73 -0.98 30.90
C LEU A 498 2.40 -0.80 30.16
N PRO A 499 1.70 0.34 30.32
CA PRO A 499 0.51 0.67 29.54
C PRO A 499 0.82 0.71 28.03
N THR A 500 0.05 -0.04 27.25
CA THR A 500 0.19 -0.13 25.79
C THR A 500 -1.07 0.31 25.07
N TYR A 501 -0.90 1.03 23.96
CA TYR A 501 -1.96 1.35 23.01
C TYR A 501 -1.63 0.67 21.68
N ILE A 502 -2.52 -0.14 21.14
CA ILE A 502 -2.34 -0.85 19.88
C ILE A 502 -3.38 -0.32 18.90
N LEU A 503 -2.89 0.27 17.82
CA LEU A 503 -3.71 0.69 16.69
C LEU A 503 -3.51 -0.29 15.54
N SER A 504 -4.61 -0.79 15.00
CA SER A 504 -4.62 -1.57 13.77
C SER A 504 -5.57 -0.95 12.75
N THR A 505 -5.46 -1.35 11.48
CA THR A 505 -6.38 -0.88 10.44
C THR A 505 -7.16 -2.05 9.84
N ARG A 506 -8.47 -1.87 9.62
CA ARG A 506 -9.40 -2.97 9.29
C ARG A 506 -9.11 -3.61 7.94
N GLU A 507 -8.68 -2.82 6.96
CA GLU A 507 -8.37 -3.25 5.59
C GLU A 507 -6.85 -3.29 5.36
N ASP A 508 -6.08 -3.56 6.43
CA ASP A 508 -4.64 -3.77 6.36
C ASP A 508 -4.32 -5.16 5.77
N HIS A 509 -3.64 -5.17 4.64
CA HIS A 509 -3.12 -6.40 4.01
C HIS A 509 -1.63 -6.61 4.29
N ILE A 510 -0.93 -5.58 4.80
CA ILE A 510 0.49 -5.61 5.13
C ILE A 510 0.68 -6.16 6.54
N ALA A 511 -0.08 -5.63 7.49
CA ALA A 511 -0.11 -6.07 8.88
C ALA A 511 -1.56 -6.35 9.29
N PRO A 512 -2.11 -7.52 8.91
CA PRO A 512 -3.51 -7.85 9.15
C PRO A 512 -3.90 -7.59 10.61
N TRP A 513 -5.04 -6.92 10.83
CA TRP A 513 -5.38 -6.46 12.17
C TRP A 513 -5.51 -7.61 13.17
N LYS A 514 -5.95 -8.79 12.72
CA LYS A 514 -6.00 -10.01 13.55
C LYS A 514 -4.61 -10.42 14.04
N SER A 515 -3.58 -10.32 13.19
CA SER A 515 -2.20 -10.64 13.53
C SER A 515 -1.63 -9.63 14.54
N THR A 516 -1.89 -8.34 14.33
CA THR A 516 -1.50 -7.30 15.29
C THR A 516 -2.29 -7.37 16.61
N TYR A 517 -3.55 -7.84 16.58
CA TYR A 517 -4.39 -8.02 17.76
C TYR A 517 -3.83 -9.08 18.72
N ARG A 518 -3.10 -10.08 18.22
CA ARG A 518 -2.47 -11.13 19.06
C ARG A 518 -1.53 -10.55 20.12
N ALA A 519 -0.95 -9.37 19.90
CA ALA A 519 -0.16 -8.65 20.91
C ALA A 519 -0.93 -8.38 22.21
N THR A 520 -2.26 -8.21 22.14
CA THR A 520 -3.15 -8.02 23.30
C THR A 520 -3.15 -9.22 24.25
N GLN A 521 -2.83 -10.41 23.74
CA GLN A 521 -2.78 -11.66 24.50
C GLN A 521 -1.36 -11.99 24.99
N ILE A 522 -0.37 -11.22 24.56
CA ILE A 522 1.04 -11.43 24.88
C ILE A 522 1.50 -10.46 25.97
N TYR A 523 1.20 -9.17 25.81
CA TYR A 523 1.60 -8.14 26.77
C TYR A 523 0.84 -8.29 28.09
N GLN A 524 1.54 -8.07 29.20
CA GLN A 524 1.00 -8.29 30.56
C GLN A 524 0.64 -6.99 31.29
N GLY A 525 0.82 -5.84 30.63
CA GLY A 525 0.40 -4.54 31.15
C GLY A 525 -1.04 -4.19 30.74
N PRO A 526 -1.57 -3.03 31.18
CA PRO A 526 -2.82 -2.52 30.64
C PRO A 526 -2.71 -2.31 29.12
N VAL A 527 -3.65 -2.90 28.36
CA VAL A 527 -3.69 -2.79 26.89
C VAL A 527 -4.97 -2.05 26.49
N ARG A 528 -4.84 -1.08 25.59
CA ARG A 528 -5.95 -0.49 24.84
C ARG A 528 -5.80 -0.85 23.36
N PHE A 529 -6.75 -1.57 22.81
CA PHE A 529 -6.79 -1.89 21.37
C PHE A 529 -7.81 -1.01 20.66
N VAL A 530 -7.41 -0.46 19.51
CA VAL A 530 -8.25 0.36 18.64
C VAL A 530 -8.08 -0.08 17.19
N LEU A 531 -9.21 -0.25 16.50
CA LEU A 531 -9.22 -0.62 15.08
C LEU A 531 -9.69 0.58 14.27
N ALA A 532 -8.87 1.16 13.42
CA ALA A 532 -9.28 2.20 12.48
C ALA A 532 -9.83 1.57 11.19
N ALA A 533 -10.75 2.25 10.52
CA ALA A 533 -11.14 1.87 9.16
C ALA A 533 -10.01 2.17 8.15
N SER A 534 -10.19 1.77 6.89
CA SER A 534 -9.20 1.92 5.82
C SER A 534 -7.99 0.97 5.97
N GLY A 535 -7.01 1.12 5.07
CA GLY A 535 -5.81 0.29 5.01
C GLY A 535 -4.60 0.86 5.76
N HIS A 536 -3.47 0.17 5.66
CA HIS A 536 -2.23 0.36 6.43
C HIS A 536 -1.81 1.82 6.68
N ILE A 537 -1.87 2.64 5.63
CA ILE A 537 -1.46 4.05 5.69
C ILE A 537 -2.64 4.96 5.99
N ALA A 538 -3.71 4.86 5.20
CA ALA A 538 -4.84 5.77 5.26
C ALA A 538 -5.62 5.69 6.59
N GLY A 539 -5.63 4.51 7.25
CA GLY A 539 -6.23 4.35 8.57
C GLY A 539 -5.37 4.96 9.69
N VAL A 540 -4.03 4.91 9.56
CA VAL A 540 -3.10 5.50 10.54
C VAL A 540 -3.03 7.02 10.36
N ALA A 541 -2.75 7.49 9.15
CA ALA A 541 -2.63 8.90 8.79
C ALA A 541 -4.00 9.55 8.53
N ASN A 542 -4.89 9.48 9.53
CA ASN A 542 -6.25 10.03 9.46
C ASN A 542 -6.40 11.29 10.35
N PRO A 543 -6.14 12.50 9.83
CA PRO A 543 -6.27 13.73 10.63
C PRO A 543 -7.73 13.97 11.04
N PRO A 544 -8.00 14.38 12.30
CA PRO A 544 -9.35 14.65 12.81
C PRO A 544 -10.15 15.62 11.96
N GLU A 545 -9.49 16.63 11.41
CA GLU A 545 -10.10 17.69 10.59
C GLU A 545 -10.62 17.17 9.25
N SER A 546 -10.21 15.97 8.82
CA SER A 546 -10.73 15.37 7.59
C SER A 546 -12.19 14.94 7.69
N GLY A 547 -12.68 14.63 8.90
CA GLY A 547 -14.01 14.05 9.13
C GLY A 547 -14.22 12.69 8.45
N LYS A 548 -13.16 12.04 7.97
CA LYS A 548 -13.24 10.77 7.24
C LYS A 548 -13.09 9.57 8.17
N TYR A 549 -13.65 8.45 7.70
CA TYR A 549 -13.55 7.14 8.32
C TYR A 549 -14.16 7.06 9.72
N SER A 550 -14.01 5.90 10.33
CA SER A 550 -14.42 5.57 11.69
C SER A 550 -13.33 4.74 12.36
N HIS A 551 -13.48 4.52 13.66
CA HIS A 551 -12.66 3.61 14.43
C HIS A 551 -13.52 2.85 15.45
N TRP A 552 -13.11 1.64 15.80
CA TRP A 552 -13.78 0.78 16.77
C TRP A 552 -12.98 0.69 18.06
N VAL A 553 -13.70 0.69 19.18
CA VAL A 553 -13.13 0.54 20.53
C VAL A 553 -13.99 -0.43 21.34
N ALA A 554 -13.36 -1.20 22.22
CA ALA A 554 -14.05 -2.05 23.19
C ALA A 554 -13.29 -2.06 24.51
N ASP A 555 -13.98 -2.39 25.60
CA ASP A 555 -13.38 -2.46 26.94
C ASP A 555 -12.75 -3.82 27.25
N SER A 556 -13.23 -4.89 26.63
CA SER A 556 -12.70 -6.25 26.78
C SER A 556 -11.74 -6.60 25.65
N LEU A 557 -10.86 -7.58 25.90
CA LEU A 557 -9.87 -8.10 24.94
C LEU A 557 -9.95 -9.64 24.89
N PRO A 558 -11.05 -10.22 24.39
CA PRO A 558 -11.18 -11.67 24.28
C PRO A 558 -10.07 -12.26 23.40
N PRO A 559 -9.69 -13.55 23.58
CA PRO A 559 -8.65 -14.17 22.77
C PRO A 559 -8.95 -14.17 21.27
N ALA A 560 -10.23 -14.34 20.89
CA ALA A 560 -10.66 -14.30 19.50
C ALA A 560 -10.85 -12.85 19.02
N PRO A 561 -10.16 -12.40 17.97
CA PRO A 561 -10.32 -11.04 17.44
C PRO A 561 -11.73 -10.76 16.93
N GLU A 562 -12.43 -11.78 16.41
CA GLU A 562 -13.81 -11.67 15.95
C GLU A 562 -14.77 -11.31 17.09
N ASP A 563 -14.59 -11.90 18.26
CA ASP A 563 -15.38 -11.59 19.46
C ASP A 563 -15.13 -10.15 19.92
N TRP A 564 -13.88 -9.69 19.81
CA TRP A 564 -13.55 -8.29 20.07
C TRP A 564 -14.31 -7.38 19.11
N PHE A 565 -14.25 -7.65 17.81
CA PHE A 565 -14.91 -6.81 16.81
C PHE A 565 -16.44 -6.82 16.97
N ALA A 566 -17.04 -7.97 17.28
CA ALA A 566 -18.47 -8.10 17.50
C ALA A 566 -18.97 -7.30 18.72
N SER A 567 -18.11 -7.08 19.72
CA SER A 567 -18.43 -6.28 20.92
C SER A 567 -17.99 -4.82 20.82
N ALA A 568 -17.23 -4.46 19.78
CA ALA A 568 -16.67 -3.12 19.64
C ALA A 568 -17.70 -2.10 19.17
N THR A 569 -17.60 -0.89 19.72
CA THR A 569 -18.44 0.25 19.33
C THR A 569 -17.74 1.04 18.23
N GLU A 570 -18.44 1.27 17.12
CA GLU A 570 -17.98 2.16 16.06
C GLU A 570 -18.13 3.63 16.47
N LEU A 571 -17.06 4.39 16.34
CA LEU A 571 -16.99 5.82 16.58
C LEU A 571 -16.62 6.54 15.29
N ALA A 572 -17.39 7.56 14.94
CA ALA A 572 -17.13 8.36 13.74
C ALA A 572 -15.85 9.19 13.88
N GLY A 573 -15.10 9.32 12.78
CA GLY A 573 -13.92 10.16 12.67
C GLY A 573 -12.62 9.49 13.12
N SER A 574 -11.58 10.32 13.24
CA SER A 574 -10.21 9.89 13.55
C SER A 574 -10.07 9.28 14.94
N TRP A 575 -9.18 8.30 15.06
CA TRP A 575 -8.73 7.72 16.33
C TRP A 575 -7.68 8.59 17.05
N TRP A 576 -7.06 9.59 16.40
CA TRP A 576 -6.01 10.43 17.02
C TRP A 576 -6.47 11.07 18.35
N PRO A 577 -7.69 11.63 18.46
CA PRO A 577 -8.17 12.20 19.71
C PRO A 577 -8.35 11.13 20.81
N ASP A 578 -8.66 9.88 20.44
CA ASP A 578 -8.72 8.77 21.39
C ASP A 578 -7.35 8.45 21.98
N TRP A 579 -6.35 8.30 21.12
CA TRP A 579 -4.97 8.11 21.53
C TRP A 579 -4.46 9.27 22.41
N HIS A 580 -4.76 10.51 22.05
CA HIS A 580 -4.34 11.67 22.84
C HIS A 580 -4.97 11.68 24.25
N ARG A 581 -6.26 11.37 24.37
CA ARG A 581 -6.93 11.22 25.68
C ARG A 581 -6.30 10.11 26.50
N TRP A 582 -5.98 8.98 25.88
CA TRP A 582 -5.32 7.86 26.54
C TRP A 582 -3.92 8.25 27.07
N VAL A 583 -3.04 8.77 26.21
CA VAL A 583 -1.64 9.05 26.59
C VAL A 583 -1.53 10.19 27.60
N SER A 584 -2.34 11.24 27.46
CA SER A 584 -2.38 12.35 28.42
C SER A 584 -3.06 11.95 29.74
N GLY A 585 -3.94 10.96 29.71
CA GLY A 585 -4.55 10.38 30.91
C GLY A 585 -3.55 9.67 31.84
N LEU A 586 -2.43 9.19 31.30
CA LEU A 586 -1.37 8.50 32.07
C LEU A 586 -0.51 9.47 32.91
N ASP A 587 -0.30 10.69 32.43
CA ASP A 587 0.41 11.76 33.13
C ASP A 587 0.08 13.13 32.52
N LYS A 588 -0.52 14.01 33.32
CA LYS A 588 -0.95 15.36 32.90
C LYS A 588 0.03 16.45 33.30
N ALA A 589 1.16 16.11 33.92
CA ALA A 589 2.14 17.11 34.33
C ALA A 589 2.64 17.89 33.10
N GLN A 590 2.75 19.21 33.24
CA GLN A 590 3.24 20.10 32.19
C GLN A 590 4.49 20.85 32.63
N VAL A 591 5.28 21.27 31.66
CA VAL A 591 6.48 22.10 31.82
C VAL A 591 6.48 23.20 30.76
N LYS A 592 7.38 24.19 30.90
CA LYS A 592 7.59 25.19 29.85
C LYS A 592 7.98 24.51 28.54
N ALA A 593 7.49 25.04 27.42
CA ALA A 593 7.85 24.57 26.09
C ALA A 593 9.36 24.49 25.87
N ARG A 594 9.81 23.44 25.17
CA ARG A 594 11.23 23.14 24.94
C ARG A 594 11.63 23.51 23.52
N ILE A 595 12.49 24.52 23.39
CA ILE A 595 13.00 24.96 22.09
C ILE A 595 14.19 24.08 21.70
N PRO A 596 14.16 23.40 20.53
CA PRO A 596 15.28 22.59 20.07
C PRO A 596 16.58 23.41 19.99
N GLY A 597 17.68 22.90 20.55
CA GLY A 597 18.97 23.59 20.59
C GLY A 597 19.22 24.49 21.81
N GLU A 598 18.20 24.86 22.58
CA GLU A 598 18.36 25.62 23.85
C GLU A 598 18.54 24.71 25.07
N GLY A 599 18.35 23.40 24.90
CA GLY A 599 18.53 22.39 25.94
C GLY A 599 19.99 21.94 26.10
N GLY A 600 20.19 20.72 26.60
CA GLY A 600 21.53 20.15 26.76
C GLY A 600 22.20 19.63 25.47
N LEU A 601 21.52 19.72 24.32
CA LEU A 601 22.05 19.35 23.01
C LEU A 601 21.89 20.51 22.01
N PRO A 602 22.92 20.81 21.20
CA PRO A 602 22.84 21.84 20.17
C PRO A 602 21.94 21.40 19.01
N ALA A 603 21.43 22.38 18.25
CA ALA A 603 20.81 22.10 16.96
C ALA A 603 21.91 21.88 15.91
N LEU A 604 21.88 20.75 15.21
CA LEU A 604 22.83 20.38 14.17
C LEU A 604 22.41 20.95 12.81
N GLU A 605 21.14 20.79 12.46
CA GLU A 605 20.53 21.33 11.23
C GLU A 605 19.01 21.43 11.37
N ASP A 606 18.35 22.06 10.39
CA ASP A 606 16.90 22.13 10.32
C ASP A 606 16.27 20.77 9.98
N ALA A 607 15.11 20.49 10.60
CA ALA A 607 14.24 19.41 10.13
C ALA A 607 13.87 19.66 8.64
N PRO A 608 13.76 18.60 7.81
CA PRO A 608 13.64 17.20 8.20
C PRO A 608 14.99 16.45 8.27
N GLY A 609 16.12 17.17 8.24
CA GLY A 609 17.46 16.59 8.26
C GLY A 609 17.97 16.17 6.88
N SER A 610 19.21 15.72 6.84
CA SER A 610 19.93 15.28 5.64
C SER A 610 19.72 13.80 5.32
N TYR A 611 19.55 12.92 6.31
CA TYR A 611 19.40 11.48 6.08
C TYR A 611 18.15 11.13 5.26
N VAL A 612 17.05 11.83 5.52
CA VAL A 612 15.79 11.63 4.79
C VAL A 612 15.85 12.08 3.32
N LYS A 613 16.81 12.94 2.96
CA LYS A 613 16.95 13.48 1.61
C LYS A 613 17.73 12.56 0.67
N VAL A 614 18.40 11.54 1.20
CA VAL A 614 19.14 10.54 0.41
C VAL A 614 18.16 9.66 -0.36
N MET A 615 18.26 9.63 -1.68
CA MET A 615 17.42 8.76 -2.52
C MET A 615 18.09 7.39 -2.68
N ALA A 616 17.30 6.31 -2.78
CA ALA A 616 17.86 4.98 -3.06
C ALA A 616 18.49 4.85 -4.48
N THR A 617 18.28 5.84 -5.34
CA THR A 617 18.92 5.92 -6.67
C THR A 617 20.26 6.63 -6.65
N ASP A 618 20.60 7.31 -5.56
CA ASP A 618 21.87 8.00 -5.35
C ASP A 618 22.90 7.03 -4.78
#